data_AF-R7B8K1-F1
#
_entry.id   AF-R7B8K1-F1
#
_cell.length_a   1.000
_cell.length_b   1.000
_cell.length_c   1.000
_cell.angle_alpha   90.00
_cell.angle_beta   90.00
_cell.angle_gamma   90.00
#
_symmetry.space_group_name_H-M   'P 1'
#
loop_
_entity.id
_entity.type
_entity.pdbx_description
1 polymer ?
#
loop_
_entity_poly.entity_id
_entity_poly.type
_entity_poly.pdbx_seq_one_letter_code
_entity_poly.pdbx_strand_id
1 'polypeptide(L)'
;MEGKASITIVENGPYVVKGGVPLSEDAIVAVPEGGHLEYNRVRGYEVETEYHLCRCGSSTNKPFCDAMHVSVGFNDGNAAFEDQQGERDESFQDLPTM
;
A
#
# COMPACT_ATOMS: atom_id res chain seq x y z
N MET A 1 5.81 -10.06 -22.00
CA MET A 1 6.86 -9.06 -21.73
C MET A 1 6.96 -8.92 -20.22
N GLU A 2 7.89 -9.63 -19.59
CA GLU A 2 8.12 -9.51 -18.14
C GLU A 2 8.98 -8.26 -17.88
N GLY A 3 8.33 -7.12 -17.68
CA GLY A 3 8.98 -5.95 -17.12
C GLY A 3 9.21 -6.16 -15.62
N LYS A 4 10.37 -5.73 -15.10
CA LYS A 4 10.67 -5.81 -13.66
C LYS A 4 9.55 -5.17 -12.84
N ALA A 5 9.03 -5.91 -11.86
CA ALA A 5 8.03 -5.38 -10.93
C ALA A 5 8.58 -4.16 -10.18
N SER A 6 7.78 -3.11 -10.07
CA SER A 6 8.16 -1.88 -9.36
C SER A 6 6.96 -1.20 -8.73
N ILE A 7 7.21 -0.47 -7.65
CA ILE A 7 6.25 0.41 -6.99
C ILE A 7 6.87 1.80 -6.95
N THR A 8 6.18 2.78 -7.53
CA THR A 8 6.57 4.19 -7.50
C THR A 8 5.60 4.95 -6.60
N ILE A 9 6.13 5.77 -5.69
CA ILE A 9 5.33 6.67 -4.87
C ILE A 9 5.26 8.00 -5.63
N VAL A 10 4.07 8.38 -6.08
CA VAL A 10 3.87 9.69 -6.71
C VAL A 10 3.72 10.73 -5.62
N GLU A 11 4.49 11.82 -5.68
CA GLU A 11 4.41 12.94 -4.75
C GLU A 11 2.96 13.40 -4.58
N ASN A 12 2.49 13.48 -3.34
CA ASN A 12 1.11 13.86 -3.00
C ASN A 12 0.02 13.01 -3.72
N GLY A 13 0.40 11.82 -4.20
CA GLY A 13 -0.40 11.03 -5.14
C GLY A 13 -0.42 9.53 -4.82
N PRO A 14 -0.89 8.70 -5.76
CA PRO A 14 -1.06 7.27 -5.57
C PRO A 14 0.27 6.48 -5.54
N TYR A 15 0.16 5.18 -5.24
CA TYR A 15 1.18 4.20 -5.62
C TYR A 15 0.96 3.78 -7.06
N VAL A 16 2.00 3.83 -7.89
CA VAL A 16 2.00 3.27 -9.24
C VAL A 16 2.75 1.94 -9.22
N VAL A 17 2.02 0.84 -9.38
CA VAL A 17 2.57 -0.52 -9.39
C VAL A 17 2.66 -0.96 -10.84
N LYS A 18 3.82 -1.47 -11.29
CA LYS A 18 4.03 -1.96 -12.66
C LYS A 18 4.61 -3.37 -12.67
N GLY A 19 4.44 -4.07 -13.79
CA GLY A 19 5.11 -5.35 -14.05
C GLY A 19 4.21 -6.59 -13.97
N GLY A 20 2.89 -6.44 -14.14
CA GLY A 20 1.99 -7.60 -14.19
C GLY A 20 1.81 -8.28 -12.83
N VAL A 21 1.90 -7.52 -11.73
CA VAL A 21 1.77 -8.06 -10.37
C VAL A 21 0.30 -8.46 -10.11
N PRO A 22 -0.03 -9.69 -9.71
CA PRO A 22 -1.41 -10.04 -9.35
C PRO A 22 -1.91 -9.25 -8.14
N LEU A 23 -3.17 -8.80 -8.19
CA LEU A 23 -3.82 -8.06 -7.10
C LEU A 23 -4.99 -8.87 -6.53
N SER A 24 -5.04 -8.99 -5.19
CA SER A 24 -6.15 -9.62 -4.47
C SER A 24 -6.49 -8.86 -3.20
N GLU A 25 -7.73 -9.01 -2.75
CA GLU A 25 -8.23 -8.51 -1.48
C GLU A 25 -8.53 -9.69 -0.58
N ASP A 26 -7.93 -9.67 0.60
CA ASP A 26 -8.15 -10.64 1.65
C ASP A 26 -8.80 -9.91 2.84
N ALA A 27 -9.73 -10.57 3.52
CA ALA A 27 -10.47 -9.97 4.63
C ALA A 27 -10.71 -10.99 5.74
N ILE A 28 -10.96 -10.45 6.93
CA ILE A 28 -11.40 -11.22 8.09
C ILE A 28 -12.87 -11.59 7.88
N VAL A 29 -13.15 -12.88 7.73
CA VAL A 29 -14.50 -13.41 7.51
C VAL A 29 -14.93 -14.28 8.69
N ALA A 30 -16.21 -14.22 9.04
CA ALA A 30 -16.79 -15.12 10.01
C ALA A 30 -16.99 -16.50 9.38
N VAL A 31 -16.45 -17.53 10.02
CA VAL A 31 -16.73 -18.91 9.62
C VAL A 31 -18.14 -19.27 10.08
N PRO A 32 -19.00 -19.83 9.22
CA PRO A 32 -20.39 -20.14 9.57
C PRO A 32 -20.54 -21.04 10.80
N GLU A 33 -19.57 -21.93 11.02
CA GLU A 33 -19.56 -22.88 12.13
C GLU A 33 -18.20 -22.82 12.84
N GLY A 34 -18.15 -22.24 14.04
CA GLY A 34 -16.93 -22.30 14.87
C GLY A 34 -16.59 -21.03 15.63
N GLY A 35 -17.35 -19.94 15.50
CA GLY A 35 -17.22 -18.74 16.34
C GLY A 35 -15.87 -18.01 16.25
N HIS A 36 -14.99 -18.43 15.33
CA HIS A 36 -13.71 -17.81 15.06
C HIS A 36 -13.73 -17.08 13.72
N LEU A 37 -12.76 -16.19 13.55
CA LEU A 37 -12.58 -15.41 12.34
C LEU A 37 -11.39 -15.97 11.55
N GLU A 38 -11.53 -16.03 10.24
CA GLU A 38 -10.47 -16.46 9.33
C GLU A 38 -10.08 -15.33 8.38
N TYR A 39 -8.80 -15.32 7.97
CA TYR A 39 -8.32 -14.43 6.92
C TYR A 39 -8.42 -15.13 5.58
N ASN A 40 -9.41 -14.75 4.77
CA ASN A 40 -9.71 -15.41 3.50
C ASN A 40 -9.66 -14.42 2.34
N ARG A 41 -9.24 -14.91 1.17
CA ARG A 41 -9.32 -14.13 -0.07
C ARG A 41 -10.77 -13.92 -0.45
N VAL A 42 -11.20 -12.66 -0.49
CA VAL A 42 -12.57 -12.27 -0.79
C VAL A 42 -12.75 -11.73 -2.21
N ARG A 43 -11.66 -11.28 -2.85
CA ARG A 43 -11.69 -10.82 -4.25
C ARG A 43 -10.33 -10.99 -4.93
N GLY A 44 -10.36 -11.41 -6.19
CA GLY A 44 -9.22 -11.30 -7.11
C GLY A 44 -9.52 -10.25 -8.17
N TYR A 45 -8.49 -9.56 -8.63
CA TYR A 45 -8.57 -8.63 -9.76
C TYR A 45 -7.87 -9.25 -10.97
N GLU A 46 -8.31 -8.87 -12.18
CA GLU A 46 -7.59 -9.22 -13.40
C GLU A 46 -6.17 -8.65 -13.36
N VAL A 47 -5.22 -9.40 -13.92
CA VAL A 47 -3.81 -8.99 -13.90
C VAL A 47 -3.58 -7.89 -14.92
N GLU A 48 -3.32 -6.69 -14.43
CA GLU A 48 -2.96 -5.53 -15.24
C GLU A 48 -1.45 -5.31 -15.27
N THR A 49 -0.96 -4.68 -16.34
CA THR A 49 0.46 -4.30 -16.43
C THR A 49 0.82 -3.16 -15.49
N GLU A 50 -0.18 -2.36 -15.08
CA GLU A 50 -0.04 -1.20 -14.21
C GLU A 50 -1.29 -0.97 -13.34
N TYR A 51 -1.09 -0.58 -12.08
CA TYR A 51 -2.16 -0.17 -11.16
C TYR A 51 -1.84 1.19 -10.53
N HIS A 52 -2.88 1.98 -10.27
CA HIS A 52 -2.81 3.21 -9.49
C HIS A 52 -3.59 3.01 -8.20
N LEU A 53 -2.89 2.73 -7.10
CA LEU A 53 -3.50 2.40 -5.81
C LEU A 53 -3.59 3.64 -4.92
N CYS A 54 -4.73 3.79 -4.25
CA CYS A 54 -5.02 4.90 -3.36
C CYS A 54 -4.06 4.90 -2.16
N ARG A 55 -3.45 6.06 -1.92
CA ARG A 55 -2.58 6.30 -0.77
C ARG A 55 -3.16 7.33 0.21
N CYS A 56 -4.00 8.24 -0.27
CA CYS A 56 -4.58 9.33 0.53
C CYS A 56 -5.76 8.90 1.42
N GLY A 57 -6.24 7.66 1.33
CA GLY A 57 -7.39 7.15 2.10
C GLY A 57 -8.76 7.68 1.68
N SER A 58 -8.83 8.69 0.80
CA SER A 58 -10.08 9.39 0.45
C SER A 58 -10.77 8.90 -0.83
N SER A 59 -10.21 7.91 -1.52
CA SER A 59 -10.83 7.33 -2.72
C SER A 59 -12.19 6.72 -2.41
N THR A 60 -13.16 6.93 -3.29
CA THR A 60 -14.46 6.27 -3.30
C THR A 60 -14.42 4.92 -4.03
N ASN A 61 -13.37 4.68 -4.82
CA ASN A 61 -13.14 3.46 -5.59
C ASN A 61 -11.94 2.66 -5.07
N LYS A 62 -11.87 2.44 -3.75
CA LYS A 62 -10.77 1.68 -3.14
C LYS A 62 -10.72 0.24 -3.68
N PRO A 63 -9.52 -0.34 -3.86
CA PRO A 63 -8.20 0.18 -3.48
C PRO A 63 -7.57 1.15 -4.51
N PHE A 64 -8.27 1.50 -5.59
CA PHE A 64 -7.74 2.31 -6.68
C PHE A 64 -7.81 3.81 -6.41
N CYS A 65 -6.94 4.55 -7.08
CA CYS A 65 -6.96 6.01 -7.08
C CYS A 65 -8.05 6.55 -8.01
N ASP A 66 -8.86 7.48 -7.52
CA ASP A 66 -9.91 8.20 -8.27
C ASP A 66 -9.69 9.73 -8.22
N ALA A 67 -8.43 10.15 -8.04
CA ALA A 67 -7.99 11.53 -7.91
C ALA A 67 -8.49 12.31 -6.67
N MET A 68 -9.18 11.67 -5.70
CA MET A 68 -9.61 12.35 -4.47
C MET A 68 -8.46 12.94 -3.64
N HIS A 69 -7.21 12.50 -3.85
CA HIS A 69 -6.02 13.10 -3.24
C HIS A 69 -5.87 14.59 -3.56
N VAL A 70 -6.30 15.03 -4.74
CA VAL A 70 -6.31 16.46 -5.13
C VAL A 70 -7.34 17.22 -4.30
N SER A 71 -8.56 16.70 -4.24
CA SER A 71 -9.69 17.35 -3.55
C SER A 71 -9.46 17.52 -2.05
N VAL A 72 -8.82 16.54 -1.40
CA VAL A 72 -8.54 16.58 0.04
C VAL A 72 -7.21 17.26 0.38
N GLY A 73 -6.48 17.75 -0.63
CA GLY A 73 -5.16 18.37 -0.44
C GLY A 73 -4.18 17.41 0.24
N PHE A 74 -4.17 16.15 -0.18
CA PHE A 74 -3.29 15.14 0.40
C PHE A 74 -1.84 15.60 0.27
N ASN A 75 -1.15 15.68 1.40
CA ASN A 75 0.27 15.96 1.48
C ASN A 75 0.94 14.75 2.13
N ASP A 76 1.88 14.14 1.43
CA ASP A 76 2.55 12.95 1.92
C ASP A 76 3.71 13.22 2.88
N GLY A 77 3.97 14.49 3.19
CA GLY A 77 5.01 14.88 4.13
C GLY A 77 6.41 14.54 3.64
N ASN A 78 6.63 14.38 2.32
CA ASN A 78 7.94 14.03 1.75
C ASN A 78 9.04 15.10 1.96
N ALA A 79 8.77 16.15 2.75
CA ALA A 79 9.82 16.97 3.37
C ALA A 79 10.65 16.21 4.42
N ALA A 80 10.25 15.00 4.84
CA ALA A 80 10.90 14.24 5.91
C ALA A 80 12.29 13.64 5.57
N PHE A 81 12.77 13.76 4.33
CA PHE A 81 14.10 13.25 3.93
C PHE A 81 14.97 14.27 3.20
N GLU A 82 14.54 15.53 3.06
CA GLU A 82 15.46 16.59 2.67
C GLU A 82 16.31 16.95 3.92
N ASP A 83 17.55 16.46 3.92
CA ASP A 83 18.61 16.72 4.91
C ASP A 83 18.40 16.24 6.37
N GLN A 84 17.34 15.48 6.68
CA GLN A 84 17.17 14.91 8.02
C GLN A 84 17.79 13.50 8.13
N GLN A 85 19.11 13.44 8.40
CA GLN A 85 19.73 12.25 8.98
C GLN A 85 19.36 12.21 10.47
N GLY A 86 18.30 11.46 10.81
CA GLY A 86 18.04 11.14 12.22
C GLY A 86 19.14 10.27 12.78
N GLU A 87 19.67 10.61 13.96
CA GLU A 87 20.58 9.73 14.70
C GLU A 87 19.88 8.41 15.01
N ARG A 88 20.58 7.29 14.77
CA ARG A 88 20.08 5.96 15.16
C ARG A 88 19.93 5.94 16.67
N ASP A 89 18.75 5.55 17.14
CA ASP A 89 18.54 5.31 18.57
C ASP A 89 19.47 4.17 19.03
N GLU A 90 20.37 4.47 19.95
CA GLU A 90 21.36 3.52 20.50
C GLU A 90 20.66 2.34 21.20
N SER A 91 19.42 2.50 21.69
CA SER A 91 18.64 1.41 22.28
C SER A 91 18.21 0.34 21.28
N PHE A 92 18.30 0.64 19.98
CA PHE A 92 18.01 -0.30 18.90
C PHE A 92 19.24 -1.14 18.48
N GLN A 93 20.42 -0.88 19.05
CA GLN A 93 21.66 -1.62 18.74
C GLN A 93 21.76 -2.94 19.50
N ASP A 94 21.05 -3.08 20.62
CA ASP A 94 21.07 -4.27 21.48
C ASP A 94 19.90 -5.24 21.23
N LEU A 95 19.14 -5.05 20.13
CA LEU A 95 18.13 -6.03 19.77
C LEU A 95 18.82 -7.29 19.23
N PRO A 96 18.50 -8.49 19.76
CA PRO A 96 19.05 -9.71 19.23
C PRO A 96 18.64 -9.83 17.75
N THR A 97 19.63 -9.93 16.87
CA THR A 97 19.41 -10.43 15.51
C THR A 97 18.76 -11.80 15.62
N MET A 98 17.53 -11.94 15.12
CA MET A 98 16.91 -13.25 14.89
C MET A 98 17.73 -14.05 13.87
#